data_AF-A0A6A6BUA2-F1
#
_entry.id   AF-A0A6A6BUA2-F1
#
_cell.length_a   1.000
_cell.length_b   1.000
_cell.length_c   1.000
_cell.angle_alpha   90.00
_cell.angle_beta   90.00
_cell.angle_gamma   90.00
#
_symmetry.space_group_name_H-M   'P 1'
#
loop_
_entity.id
_entity.type
_entity.pdbx_description
1 polymer ?
#
loop_
_entity_poly.entity_id
_entity_poly.type
_entity_poly.pdbx_seq_one_letter_code
_entity_poly.pdbx_strand_id
1 'polypeptide(L)'
;KRPLNGWMAFRAYYSPLFTSLQQKQISGFVSTMWQNDPFQAKWAITAKAYSKLRDAFGKDHAPLDRYFKIACPEIGIISPGQYMEMLGWEVSLSDGERKISRRFTPDISSFPEELRTTSLSADEL
;
A
#
# COMPACT_ATOMS: atom_id res chain seq x y z
N LYS A 1 18.25 -9.61 9.97
CA LYS A 1 17.10 -9.87 9.06
C LYS A 1 17.12 -8.84 7.94
N ARG A 2 16.70 -9.18 6.70
CA ARG A 2 16.60 -8.18 5.63
C ARG A 2 15.54 -7.11 6.00
N PRO A 3 15.82 -5.81 5.87
CA PRO A 3 14.83 -4.76 6.09
C PRO A 3 13.63 -4.91 5.13
N LEU A 4 12.43 -4.56 5.61
CA LEU A 4 11.27 -4.40 4.75
C LEU A 4 11.47 -3.14 3.90
N ASN A 5 11.28 -3.24 2.59
CA ASN A 5 11.31 -2.07 1.71
C ASN A 5 9.87 -1.61 1.36
N GLY A 6 9.74 -0.41 0.79
CA GLY A 6 8.44 0.18 0.47
C GLY A 6 7.59 -0.69 -0.46
N TRP A 7 8.19 -1.26 -1.50
CA TRP A 7 7.51 -2.21 -2.40
C TRP A 7 6.93 -3.43 -1.66
N MET A 8 7.72 -4.06 -0.78
CA MET A 8 7.27 -5.21 -0.02
C MET A 8 6.14 -4.85 0.96
N ALA A 9 6.16 -3.63 1.52
CA ALA A 9 5.08 -3.13 2.36
C ALA A 9 3.80 -2.88 1.55
N PHE A 10 3.91 -2.15 0.43
CA PHE A 10 2.82 -1.91 -0.51
C PHE A 10 2.17 -3.23 -0.96
N ARG A 11 3.00 -4.18 -1.38
CA ARG A 11 2.55 -5.49 -1.84
C ARG A 11 1.80 -6.24 -0.75
N ALA A 12 2.35 -6.29 0.47
CA ALA A 12 1.69 -6.97 1.58
C ALA A 12 0.33 -6.34 1.93
N TYR A 13 0.19 -5.02 1.78
CA TYR A 13 -1.03 -4.31 2.12
C TYR A 13 -2.13 -4.43 1.05
N TYR A 14 -1.79 -4.37 -0.25
CA TYR A 14 -2.79 -4.37 -1.32
C TYR A 14 -3.00 -5.71 -2.04
N SER A 15 -2.10 -6.70 -1.93
CA SER A 15 -2.34 -8.03 -2.52
C SER A 15 -3.66 -8.68 -2.08
N PRO A 16 -4.15 -8.49 -0.83
CA PRO A 16 -5.45 -9.01 -0.41
C PRO A 16 -6.66 -8.54 -1.24
N LEU A 17 -6.53 -7.47 -2.05
CA LEU A 17 -7.58 -7.04 -2.98
C LEU A 17 -7.89 -8.08 -4.05
N PHE A 18 -6.96 -8.99 -4.32
CA PHE A 18 -7.00 -9.91 -5.45
C PHE A 18 -6.92 -11.38 -5.03
N THR A 19 -7.35 -11.73 -3.81
CA THR A 19 -7.24 -13.09 -3.25
C THR A 19 -7.92 -14.18 -4.09
N SER A 20 -8.88 -13.81 -4.95
CA SER A 20 -9.53 -14.75 -5.88
C SER A 20 -8.71 -15.05 -7.14
N LEU A 21 -7.54 -14.43 -7.33
CA LEU A 21 -6.71 -14.55 -8.54
C LEU A 21 -5.50 -15.47 -8.31
N GLN A 22 -4.91 -15.92 -9.41
CA GLN A 22 -3.65 -16.66 -9.34
C GLN A 22 -2.50 -15.73 -8.94
N GLN A 23 -1.52 -16.26 -8.19
CA GLN A 23 -0.40 -15.47 -7.68
C GLN A 23 0.40 -14.74 -8.76
N LYS A 24 0.52 -15.33 -9.96
CA LYS A 24 1.17 -14.68 -11.13
C LYS A 24 0.43 -13.39 -11.51
N GLN A 25 -0.90 -13.43 -11.56
CA GLN A 25 -1.75 -12.28 -11.89
C GLN A 25 -1.71 -11.23 -10.78
N ILE A 26 -1.84 -11.66 -9.51
CA ILE A 26 -1.74 -10.75 -8.35
C ILE A 26 -0.41 -10.01 -8.38
N SER A 27 0.70 -10.72 -8.59
CA SER A 27 2.03 -10.11 -8.66
C SER A 27 2.13 -9.10 -9.79
N GLY A 28 1.55 -9.40 -10.96
CA GLY A 28 1.50 -8.48 -12.10
C GLY A 28 0.72 -7.21 -11.77
N PHE A 29 -0.51 -7.36 -11.26
CA PHE A 29 -1.39 -6.23 -10.95
C PHE A 29 -0.79 -5.29 -9.92
N VAL A 30 -0.30 -5.86 -8.81
CA VAL A 30 0.29 -5.08 -7.72
C VAL A 30 1.58 -4.39 -8.20
N SER A 31 2.35 -4.98 -9.11
CA SER A 31 3.53 -4.34 -9.70
C SER A 31 3.14 -3.15 -10.58
N THR A 32 2.11 -3.31 -11.41
CA THR A 32 1.54 -2.23 -12.22
C THR A 32 1.02 -1.09 -11.33
N MET A 33 0.30 -1.40 -10.24
CA MET A 33 -0.17 -0.41 -9.28
C MET A 33 1.00 0.34 -8.63
N TRP A 34 2.04 -0.36 -8.18
CA TRP A 34 3.20 0.25 -7.52
C TRP A 34 3.95 1.23 -8.40
N GLN A 35 4.20 0.89 -9.68
CA GLN A 35 4.87 1.79 -10.64
C GLN A 35 4.13 3.12 -10.83
N ASN A 36 2.87 3.16 -10.42
CA ASN A 36 1.89 4.17 -10.71
C ASN A 36 1.35 4.83 -9.43
N ASP A 37 1.86 4.41 -8.26
CA ASP A 37 1.47 4.91 -6.95
C ASP A 37 2.16 6.26 -6.66
N PRO A 38 1.42 7.34 -6.37
CA PRO A 38 2.01 8.63 -6.07
C PRO A 38 2.59 8.72 -4.64
N PHE A 39 2.34 7.73 -3.78
CA PHE A 39 2.66 7.76 -2.36
C PHE A 39 3.81 6.80 -1.98
N GLN A 40 4.68 6.42 -2.93
CA GLN A 40 5.81 5.52 -2.69
C GLN A 40 6.72 5.94 -1.51
N ALA A 41 6.88 7.25 -1.29
CA ALA A 41 7.64 7.77 -0.15
C ALA A 41 7.03 7.35 1.21
N LYS A 42 5.70 7.37 1.33
CA LYS A 42 4.98 6.93 2.53
C LYS A 42 5.26 5.45 2.82
N TRP A 43 5.31 4.63 1.78
CA TRP A 43 5.67 3.22 1.89
C TRP A 43 7.11 3.01 2.37
N ALA A 44 8.06 3.80 1.88
CA ALA A 44 9.45 3.72 2.32
C ALA A 44 9.60 4.05 3.81
N ILE A 45 8.94 5.11 4.29
CA ILE A 45 8.93 5.50 5.71
C ILE A 45 8.29 4.41 6.57
N THR A 46 7.09 3.96 6.19
CA THR A 46 6.32 2.92 6.88
C THR A 46 7.12 1.61 6.98
N ALA A 47 7.78 1.19 5.91
CA ALA A 47 8.58 -0.03 5.90
C ALA A 47 9.84 0.07 6.79
N LYS A 48 10.46 1.25 6.84
CA LYS A 48 11.61 1.53 7.71
C LYS A 48 11.22 1.52 9.19
N ALA A 49 10.09 2.16 9.53
CA ALA A 49 9.56 2.17 10.89
C ALA A 49 9.21 0.74 11.37
N TYR A 50 8.53 -0.06 10.53
CA TYR A 50 8.28 -1.47 10.84
C TYR A 50 9.58 -2.27 11.03
N SER A 51 10.59 -2.05 10.18
CA SER A 51 11.87 -2.75 10.30
C SER A 51 12.52 -2.48 11.66
N LYS A 52 12.51 -1.23 12.14
CA LYS A 52 12.99 -0.88 13.49
C LYS A 52 12.19 -1.56 14.60
N LEU A 53 10.86 -1.52 14.52
CA LEU A 53 9.96 -2.15 15.50
C LEU A 53 10.22 -3.66 15.59
N ARG A 54 10.24 -4.34 14.43
CA ARG A 54 10.49 -5.78 14.31
C ARG A 54 11.89 -6.17 14.79
N ASP A 55 12.88 -5.33 14.55
CA ASP A 55 14.25 -5.61 14.97
C ASP A 55 14.41 -5.41 16.50
N ALA A 56 13.64 -4.52 17.12
CA ALA A 56 13.62 -4.32 18.57
C ALA A 56 12.84 -5.41 19.33
N PHE A 57 11.65 -5.80 18.84
CA PHE A 57 10.73 -6.69 19.58
C PHE A 57 10.61 -8.11 18.99
N GLY A 58 11.24 -8.38 17.85
CA GLY A 58 11.07 -9.64 17.13
C GLY A 58 9.80 -9.68 16.27
N LYS A 59 9.69 -10.69 15.41
CA LYS A 59 8.56 -10.81 14.45
C LYS A 59 7.26 -11.21 15.15
N ASP A 60 7.34 -12.06 16.17
CA ASP A 60 6.15 -12.62 16.83
C ASP A 60 5.43 -11.58 17.69
N HIS A 61 6.15 -10.55 18.15
CA HIS A 61 5.59 -9.42 18.89
C HIS A 61 5.30 -8.19 18.01
N ALA A 62 5.69 -8.22 16.73
CA ALA A 62 5.42 -7.16 15.76
C ALA A 62 4.82 -7.73 14.46
N PRO A 63 3.58 -8.26 14.50
CA PRO A 63 2.92 -8.78 13.31
C PRO A 63 2.62 -7.65 12.31
N LEU A 64 2.95 -7.88 11.03
CA LEU A 64 2.94 -6.87 9.98
C LEU A 64 1.54 -6.31 9.68
N ASP A 65 0.52 -7.18 9.71
CA ASP A 65 -0.88 -6.82 9.51
C ASP A 65 -1.39 -5.90 10.62
N ARG A 66 -1.06 -6.20 11.90
CA ARG A 66 -1.41 -5.35 13.03
C ARG A 66 -0.69 -4.00 12.95
N TYR A 67 0.58 -4.02 12.56
CA TYR A 67 1.33 -2.78 12.34
C TYR A 67 0.66 -1.92 11.27
N PHE A 68 0.29 -2.47 10.10
CA PHE A 68 -0.39 -1.70 9.06
C PHE A 68 -1.75 -1.17 9.51
N LYS A 69 -2.51 -1.95 10.29
CA LYS A 69 -3.81 -1.51 10.82
C LYS A 69 -3.70 -0.24 11.68
N ILE A 70 -2.56 -0.06 12.35
CA ILE A 70 -2.29 1.12 13.18
C ILE A 70 -1.60 2.20 12.35
N ALA A 71 -0.49 1.89 11.70
CA ALA A 71 0.35 2.90 11.07
C ALA A 71 -0.26 3.48 9.79
N CYS A 72 -0.87 2.67 8.91
CA CYS A 72 -1.31 3.15 7.60
C CYS A 72 -2.31 4.32 7.67
N PRO A 73 -3.36 4.30 8.54
CA PRO A 73 -4.25 5.44 8.73
C PRO A 73 -3.52 6.71 9.18
N GLU A 74 -2.60 6.62 10.14
CA GLU A 74 -1.89 7.78 10.71
C GLU A 74 -1.03 8.52 9.68
N ILE A 75 -0.37 7.79 8.78
CA ILE A 75 0.41 8.40 7.69
C ILE A 75 -0.46 8.69 6.45
N GLY A 76 -1.78 8.48 6.51
CA GLY A 76 -2.68 8.74 5.40
C GLY A 76 -2.34 7.87 4.17
N ILE A 77 -2.07 6.58 4.40
CA ILE A 77 -2.07 5.56 3.35
C ILE A 77 -3.52 5.20 3.06
N ILE A 78 -3.92 5.29 1.79
CA ILE A 78 -5.27 4.98 1.35
C ILE A 78 -5.63 3.53 1.72
N SER A 79 -6.83 3.32 2.28
CA SER A 79 -7.28 1.97 2.65
C SER A 79 -7.45 1.09 1.40
N PRO A 80 -7.29 -0.25 1.50
CA PRO A 80 -7.51 -1.13 0.36
C PRO A 80 -8.91 -0.96 -0.25
N GLY A 81 -9.93 -0.73 0.58
CA GLY A 81 -11.31 -0.52 0.15
C GLY A 81 -11.54 0.75 -0.69
N GLN A 82 -10.66 1.74 -0.61
CA GLN A 82 -10.76 3.00 -1.37
C GLN A 82 -9.72 3.12 -2.48
N TYR A 83 -8.61 2.38 -2.39
CA TYR A 83 -7.45 2.55 -3.26
C TYR A 83 -7.79 2.44 -4.74
N MET A 84 -8.55 1.40 -5.13
CA MET A 84 -8.88 1.19 -6.54
C MET A 84 -9.69 2.36 -7.10
N GLU A 85 -10.72 2.80 -6.38
CA GLU A 85 -11.58 3.90 -6.83
C GLU A 85 -10.80 5.21 -6.90
N MET A 86 -10.06 5.57 -5.84
CA MET A 86 -9.35 6.85 -5.77
C MET A 86 -8.21 6.98 -6.80
N LEU A 87 -7.57 5.86 -7.16
CA LEU A 87 -6.47 5.85 -8.14
C LEU A 87 -6.95 5.50 -9.55
N GLY A 88 -8.27 5.34 -9.73
CA GLY A 88 -8.91 5.04 -11.00
C GLY A 88 -8.66 3.62 -11.51
N TRP A 89 -8.21 2.69 -10.67
CA TRP A 89 -7.99 1.30 -11.08
C TRP A 89 -9.28 0.52 -11.26
N GLU A 90 -9.29 -0.33 -12.27
CA GLU A 90 -10.33 -1.32 -12.49
C GLU A 90 -9.72 -2.64 -12.98
N VAL A 91 -10.44 -3.74 -12.76
CA VAL A 91 -10.09 -5.05 -13.29
C VAL A 91 -11.16 -5.46 -14.28
N SER A 92 -10.78 -5.63 -15.54
CA SER A 92 -11.66 -6.06 -16.63
C SER A 92 -11.30 -7.48 -17.09
N LEU A 93 -12.27 -8.20 -17.67
CA LEU A 93 -12.05 -9.49 -18.30
C LEU A 93 -11.95 -9.28 -19.83
N SER A 94 -10.80 -9.60 -20.41
CA SER A 94 -10.51 -9.47 -21.84
C SER A 94 -9.90 -10.78 -22.31
N ASP A 95 -10.51 -11.42 -23.31
CA ASP A 95 -10.05 -12.67 -23.91
C ASP A 95 -9.85 -13.82 -22.90
N GLY A 96 -10.71 -13.89 -21.88
CA GLY A 96 -10.62 -14.88 -20.82
C GLY A 96 -9.55 -14.58 -19.75
N GLU A 97 -8.79 -13.50 -19.91
CA GLU A 97 -7.78 -13.06 -18.94
C GLU A 97 -8.24 -11.79 -18.22
N ARG A 98 -8.05 -11.75 -16.90
CA ARG A 98 -8.25 -10.51 -16.13
C ARG A 98 -7.07 -9.58 -16.35
N LYS A 99 -7.35 -8.32 -16.66
CA LYS A 99 -6.36 -7.25 -16.83
C LYS A 99 -6.69 -6.10 -15.89
N ILE A 100 -5.66 -5.40 -15.41
CA ILE A 100 -5.82 -4.18 -14.61
C ILE A 100 -5.56 -2.96 -15.51
N SER A 101 -6.44 -1.98 -15.46
CA SER A 101 -6.36 -0.74 -16.24
C SER A 101 -6.73 0.46 -15.37
N ARG A 102 -6.38 1.68 -15.82
CA ARG A 102 -6.84 2.92 -15.21
C ARG A 102 -7.94 3.57 -16.03
N ARG A 103 -9.03 3.97 -15.38
CA ARG A 103 -10.07 4.86 -15.91
C ARG A 103 -9.59 6.30 -16.00
N PHE A 104 -8.77 6.73 -15.03
CA PHE A 104 -8.19 8.06 -14.96
C PHE A 104 -6.87 8.04 -14.17
N THR A 105 -6.10 9.11 -14.28
CA THR A 105 -4.94 9.37 -13.41
C THR A 105 -5.30 10.56 -12.51
N PRO A 106 -5.40 10.38 -11.18
CA PRO A 106 -5.75 11.49 -10.31
C PRO A 106 -4.60 12.49 -10.24
N ASP A 107 -4.96 13.78 -10.15
CA ASP A 107 -4.00 14.79 -9.73
C ASP A 107 -3.76 14.64 -8.22
N ILE A 108 -2.48 14.53 -7.82
CA ILE A 108 -2.10 14.46 -6.41
C ILE A 108 -2.68 15.65 -5.64
N SER A 109 -2.77 16.83 -6.25
CA SER A 109 -3.32 18.03 -5.62
C SER A 109 -4.80 17.93 -5.25
N SER A 110 -5.54 17.02 -5.91
CA SER A 110 -6.98 16.80 -5.68
C SER A 110 -7.29 15.92 -4.47
N PHE A 111 -6.28 15.25 -3.91
CA PHE A 111 -6.48 14.43 -2.71
C PHE A 111 -6.66 15.29 -1.45
N PRO A 112 -7.44 14.81 -0.47
CA PRO A 112 -7.49 15.38 0.87
C PRO A 112 -6.08 15.60 1.46
N GLU A 113 -5.92 16.64 2.26
CA GLU A 113 -4.61 17.04 2.80
C GLU A 113 -3.96 15.91 3.60
N GLU A 114 -4.74 15.17 4.39
CA GLU A 114 -4.31 14.01 5.16
C GLU A 114 -3.67 12.90 4.31
N LEU A 115 -4.04 12.80 3.03
CA LEU A 115 -3.44 11.86 2.09
C LEU A 115 -2.22 12.46 1.36
N ARG A 116 -2.13 13.78 1.25
CA ARG A 116 -1.02 14.48 0.58
C ARG A 116 0.17 14.71 1.51
N THR A 117 -0.10 15.07 2.75
CA THR A 117 0.91 15.45 3.75
C THR A 117 0.77 14.58 5.00
N THR A 118 1.86 14.46 5.75
CA THR A 118 1.86 13.82 7.07
C THR A 118 2.79 14.63 7.94
N SER A 119 2.23 15.42 8.85
CA SER A 119 2.97 16.22 9.84
C SER A 119 3.03 15.54 11.22
N LEU A 120 2.60 14.28 11.30
CA LEU A 120 2.45 13.53 12.54
C LEU A 120 3.80 13.39 13.27
N SER A 121 3.88 13.99 14.45
CA SER A 121 5.02 13.82 15.35
C SER A 121 4.78 12.68 16.34
N ALA A 122 5.84 12.19 16.98
CA ALA A 122 5.72 11.13 17.98
C ALA A 122 4.95 11.59 19.23
N ASP A 123 4.81 12.90 19.43
CA ASP A 123 4.15 13.51 20.60
C ASP A 123 2.63 13.66 20.42
N GLU A 124 2.11 13.40 19.21
CA GLU A 124 0.69 13.55 18.84
C GLU A 124 -0.07 12.20 18.77
N LEU A 125 0.58 11.10 19.18
CA LEU A 125 0.03 9.73 19.26
C LEU A 125 -0.36 9.35 20.70
#